data_AF-A0A7S3IV02-F1
#
_entry.id   AF-A0A7S3IV02-F1
#
_cell.length_a   1.000
_cell.length_b   1.000
_cell.length_c   1.000
_cell.angle_alpha   90.00
_cell.angle_beta   90.00
_cell.angle_gamma   90.00
#
_symmetry.space_group_name_H-M   'P 1'
#
loop_
_entity.id
_entity.type
_entity.pdbx_description
1 polymer ?
#
loop_
_entity_poly.entity_id
_entity_poly.type
_entity_poly.pdbx_seq_one_letter_code
_entity_poly.pdbx_strand_id
1 'polypeptide(L)'
;MLTLPNLPAQFLPFKNAIESCSQETSDEKPLSVYVTKMQPFGSRLYDIATRALEKSPDSQRLIAVARVFSGTLKVGQKIFVMGARHGINGQKDVKEVEIQHLFLLMGASFKLVDKAPAGSIIGIGGLEDILLKSGTISSSPNCPNFTKQQAISMGLVKVSIEPENGADMDELKIALMKLNKADPSVQFYVNNRGEYILSTCGEIHLQRCLKDMKDDFCPPTIKFTVSDPIIPYRETILNRQLKNRIVKGSKQDYEEQDSDSSSEEEEKKKEEMTVQELLEHEKELEQMNEQLTYEKELLKKEKQ
;
A
#
# COMPACT_ATOMS: atom_id res chain seq x y z
N MET A 1 -19.98 5.22 11.98
CA MET A 1 -20.40 4.00 11.25
C MET A 1 -19.82 4.07 9.84
N LEU A 2 -18.85 3.22 9.51
CA LEU A 2 -18.36 3.10 8.13
C LEU A 2 -19.43 2.39 7.30
N THR A 3 -20.26 3.13 6.58
CA THR A 3 -21.22 2.56 5.63
C THR A 3 -20.43 2.04 4.43
N LEU A 4 -20.23 0.72 4.36
CA LEU A 4 -19.68 0.08 3.18
C LEU A 4 -20.73 0.19 2.04
N PRO A 5 -20.39 0.77 0.87
CA PRO A 5 -21.31 0.85 -0.26
C PRO A 5 -21.65 -0.56 -0.77
N ASN A 6 -22.91 -0.74 -1.22
CA ASN A 6 -23.49 -1.94 -1.86
C ASN A 6 -22.52 -3.09 -2.12
N LEU A 7 -22.26 -3.94 -1.11
CA LEU A 7 -21.64 -5.24 -1.36
C LEU A 7 -22.68 -6.15 -2.04
N PRO A 8 -22.27 -6.98 -3.02
CA PRO A 8 -23.17 -7.96 -3.62
C PRO A 8 -23.73 -8.92 -2.55
N ALA A 9 -24.95 -9.43 -2.78
CA ALA A 9 -25.72 -10.19 -1.80
C ALA A 9 -24.96 -11.38 -1.19
N GLN A 10 -24.03 -11.98 -1.94
CA GLN A 10 -23.14 -13.05 -1.50
C GLN A 10 -22.30 -12.71 -0.26
N PHE A 11 -22.07 -11.42 0.04
CA PHE A 11 -21.26 -10.98 1.18
C PHE A 11 -22.10 -10.46 2.37
N LEU A 12 -23.43 -10.49 2.28
CA LEU A 12 -24.33 -10.11 3.38
C LEU A 12 -24.06 -10.90 4.68
N PRO A 13 -23.79 -12.23 4.65
CA PRO A 13 -23.50 -12.98 5.88
C PRO A 13 -22.27 -12.43 6.62
N PHE A 14 -21.22 -12.06 5.89
CA PHE A 14 -20.02 -11.45 6.47
C PHE A 14 -20.32 -10.10 7.10
N LYS A 15 -21.08 -9.24 6.40
CA LYS A 15 -21.49 -7.93 6.93
C LYS A 15 -22.26 -8.10 8.24
N ASN A 16 -23.27 -8.95 8.26
CA ASN A 16 -24.10 -9.19 9.43
C ASN A 16 -23.28 -9.79 10.58
N ALA A 17 -22.37 -10.73 10.29
CA ALA A 17 -21.52 -11.37 11.30
C ALA A 17 -20.52 -10.39 11.95
N ILE A 18 -19.99 -9.45 11.16
CA ILE A 18 -19.10 -8.37 11.63
C ILE A 18 -19.90 -7.34 12.44
N GLU A 19 -21.07 -6.92 11.97
CA GLU A 19 -21.94 -5.99 12.70
C GLU A 19 -22.40 -6.58 14.05
N SER A 20 -22.66 -7.88 14.09
CA SER A 20 -23.09 -8.56 15.31
C SER A 20 -21.94 -9.03 16.22
N CYS A 21 -20.67 -8.84 15.82
CA CYS A 21 -19.48 -9.36 16.51
C CYS A 21 -19.67 -10.79 17.04
N SER A 22 -20.24 -11.67 16.22
CA SER A 22 -20.66 -12.99 16.68
C SER A 22 -19.46 -13.84 17.10
N GLN A 23 -19.56 -14.51 18.25
CA GLN A 23 -18.49 -15.39 18.76
C GLN A 23 -18.57 -16.81 18.20
N GLU A 24 -19.77 -17.25 17.84
CA GLU A 24 -20.00 -18.57 17.24
C GLU A 24 -19.53 -18.59 15.80
N THR A 25 -18.89 -19.69 15.41
CA THR A 25 -18.46 -19.94 14.03
C THR A 25 -19.43 -20.95 13.43
N SER A 26 -20.26 -20.49 12.50
CA SER A 26 -21.19 -21.31 11.72
C SER A 26 -21.15 -20.88 10.26
N ASP A 27 -21.74 -21.65 9.35
CA ASP A 27 -21.79 -21.28 7.92
C ASP A 27 -22.57 -19.97 7.69
N GLU A 28 -23.53 -19.66 8.57
CA GLU A 28 -24.26 -18.38 8.56
C GLU A 28 -23.45 -17.21 9.14
N LYS A 29 -22.48 -17.50 10.02
CA LYS A 29 -21.63 -16.52 10.71
C LYS A 29 -20.15 -16.88 10.50
N PRO A 30 -19.62 -16.59 9.31
CA PRO A 30 -18.26 -16.98 8.99
C PRO A 30 -17.25 -16.21 9.83
N LEU A 31 -16.17 -16.90 10.20
CA LEU A 31 -14.98 -16.29 10.79
C LEU A 31 -14.37 -15.30 9.81
N SER A 32 -14.04 -14.10 10.30
CA SER A 32 -13.32 -13.10 9.55
C SER A 32 -12.25 -12.44 10.42
N VAL A 33 -11.02 -12.47 9.91
CA VAL A 33 -9.82 -11.99 10.60
C VAL A 33 -9.01 -11.16 9.61
N TYR A 34 -8.52 -10.01 10.03
CA TYR A 34 -7.65 -9.17 9.21
C TYR A 34 -6.24 -9.15 9.77
N VAL A 35 -5.27 -9.48 8.94
CA VAL A 35 -3.85 -9.38 9.26
C VAL A 35 -3.36 -8.02 8.80
N THR A 36 -2.89 -7.22 9.76
CA THR A 36 -2.44 -5.84 9.51
C THR A 36 -0.99 -5.80 9.04
N LYS A 37 -0.10 -6.51 9.75
CA LYS A 37 1.33 -6.56 9.46
C LYS A 37 1.97 -7.83 10.00
N MET A 38 3.13 -8.17 9.47
CA MET A 38 4.04 -9.12 10.11
C MET A 38 4.95 -8.38 11.09
N GLN A 39 5.26 -9.00 12.22
CA GLN A 39 6.22 -8.46 13.18
C GLN A 39 7.35 -9.48 13.36
N PRO A 40 8.63 -9.06 13.22
CA PRO A 40 9.76 -9.91 13.54
C PRO A 40 9.80 -10.21 15.03
N PHE A 41 10.09 -11.47 15.35
CA PHE A 41 10.24 -11.95 16.71
C PHE A 41 11.53 -12.72 16.89
N GLY A 42 12.20 -12.43 18.01
CA GLY A 42 13.37 -13.17 18.45
C GLY A 42 13.05 -14.68 18.53
N SER A 43 13.82 -15.48 17.79
CA SER A 43 13.71 -16.94 17.72
C SER A 43 13.59 -17.58 19.11
N ARG A 44 14.41 -17.12 20.06
CA ARG A 44 14.43 -17.61 21.45
C ARG A 44 13.09 -17.46 22.17
N LEU A 45 12.43 -16.30 22.05
CA LEU A 45 11.15 -16.07 22.72
C LEU A 45 10.04 -16.92 22.10
N TYR A 46 10.06 -17.05 20.78
CA TYR A 46 9.13 -17.90 20.05
C TYR A 46 9.28 -19.37 20.46
N ASP A 47 10.51 -19.89 20.50
CA ASP A 47 10.79 -21.28 20.83
C ASP A 47 10.46 -21.61 22.29
N ILE A 48 10.71 -20.68 23.22
CA ILE A 48 10.30 -20.83 24.63
C ILE A 48 8.77 -20.87 24.75
N ALA A 49 8.07 -19.99 24.05
CA ALA A 49 6.61 -19.91 24.12
C ALA A 49 5.91 -21.11 23.46
N THR A 50 6.47 -21.62 22.36
CA THR A 50 5.89 -22.75 21.59
C THR A 50 6.39 -24.11 22.06
N ARG A 51 7.43 -24.17 22.90
CA ARG A 51 8.13 -25.41 23.29
C ARG A 51 8.51 -26.25 22.07
N ALA A 52 8.84 -25.60 20.95
CA ALA A 52 9.15 -26.27 19.71
C ALA A 52 10.41 -27.15 19.87
N LEU A 53 10.33 -28.40 19.41
CA LEU A 53 11.44 -29.36 19.45
C LEU A 53 12.57 -28.97 18.48
N GLU A 54 12.23 -28.25 17.40
CA GLU A 54 13.15 -27.79 16.38
C GLU A 54 13.62 -26.37 16.70
N LYS A 55 14.84 -26.29 17.25
CA LYS A 55 15.62 -25.05 17.32
C LYS A 55 16.02 -24.70 15.89
N SER A 56 15.20 -23.93 15.19
CA SER A 56 15.64 -23.34 13.92
C SER A 56 16.81 -22.41 14.24
N PRO A 57 17.94 -22.50 13.50
CA PRO A 57 19.09 -21.62 13.74
C PRO A 57 18.64 -20.17 13.69
N ASP A 58 19.09 -19.37 14.66
CA ASP A 58 19.01 -17.92 14.99
C ASP A 58 18.22 -16.89 14.12
N SER A 59 17.55 -17.27 13.04
CA SER A 59 16.72 -16.40 12.22
C SER A 59 15.42 -16.06 12.96
N GLN A 60 15.13 -14.77 13.05
CA GLN A 60 13.87 -14.30 13.60
C GLN A 60 12.69 -14.79 12.75
N ARG A 61 11.61 -15.18 13.44
CA ARG A 61 10.37 -15.66 12.81
C ARG A 61 9.38 -14.51 12.74
N LEU A 62 8.57 -14.47 11.68
CA LEU A 62 7.53 -13.48 11.54
C LEU A 62 6.22 -13.96 12.18
N ILE A 63 5.64 -13.13 13.04
CA ILE A 63 4.29 -13.34 13.60
C ILE A 63 3.33 -12.40 12.89
N ALA A 64 2.20 -12.94 12.40
CA ALA A 64 1.14 -12.15 11.80
C ALA A 64 0.31 -11.47 12.89
N VAL A 65 0.37 -10.14 12.96
CA VAL A 65 -0.48 -9.36 13.88
C VAL A 65 -1.83 -9.17 13.23
N ALA A 66 -2.87 -9.72 13.86
CA ALA A 66 -4.20 -9.80 13.31
C ALA A 66 -5.27 -9.35 14.30
N ARG A 67 -6.39 -8.84 13.76
CA ARG A 67 -7.60 -8.53 14.51
C ARG A 67 -8.72 -9.46 14.07
N VAL A 68 -9.37 -10.10 15.04
CA VAL A 68 -10.56 -10.93 14.80
C VAL A 68 -11.77 -10.02 14.74
N PHE A 69 -12.51 -10.03 13.63
CA PHE A 69 -13.73 -9.22 13.46
C PHE A 69 -14.99 -10.01 13.79
N SER A 70 -15.09 -11.24 13.32
CA SER A 70 -16.21 -12.16 13.60
C SER A 70 -15.71 -13.57 13.79
N GLY A 71 -16.44 -14.38 14.58
CA GLY A 71 -16.13 -15.77 14.90
C GLY A 71 -15.13 -15.94 16.05
N THR A 72 -14.72 -17.19 16.25
CA THR A 72 -13.67 -17.56 17.20
C THR A 72 -12.60 -18.35 16.47
N LEU A 73 -11.36 -17.88 16.54
CA LEU A 73 -10.20 -18.54 15.97
C LEU A 73 -9.68 -19.61 16.94
N LYS A 74 -9.41 -20.82 16.47
CA LYS A 74 -8.82 -21.90 17.29
C LYS A 74 -7.51 -22.42 16.70
N VAL A 75 -6.60 -22.86 17.55
CA VAL A 75 -5.40 -23.59 17.13
C VAL A 75 -5.81 -24.92 16.46
N GLY A 76 -5.15 -25.28 15.36
CA GLY A 76 -5.46 -26.45 14.53
C GLY A 76 -6.67 -26.28 13.58
N GLN A 77 -7.27 -25.09 13.55
CA GLN A 77 -8.37 -24.82 12.63
C GLN A 77 -7.84 -24.57 11.22
N LYS A 78 -8.48 -25.22 10.23
CA LYS A 78 -8.26 -24.94 8.81
C LYS A 78 -8.97 -23.65 8.43
N ILE A 79 -8.21 -22.74 7.84
CA ILE A 79 -8.65 -21.41 7.42
C ILE A 79 -8.21 -21.14 5.99
N PHE A 80 -8.92 -20.25 5.33
CA PHE A 80 -8.56 -19.75 4.02
C PHE A 80 -7.96 -18.35 4.13
N VAL A 81 -6.78 -18.19 3.57
CA VAL A 81 -6.09 -16.91 3.45
C VAL A 81 -6.37 -16.33 2.06
N MET A 82 -6.95 -15.14 2.03
CA MET A 82 -7.23 -14.37 0.82
C MET A 82 -5.99 -13.54 0.47
N GLY A 83 -5.42 -13.78 -0.70
CA GLY A 83 -4.29 -13.03 -1.22
C GLY A 83 -4.67 -11.64 -1.74
N ALA A 84 -3.67 -10.83 -2.07
CA ALA A 84 -3.86 -9.45 -2.52
C ALA A 84 -4.68 -9.33 -3.82
N ARG A 85 -4.68 -10.37 -4.67
CA ARG A 85 -5.39 -10.38 -5.96
C ARG A 85 -6.80 -10.98 -5.87
N HIS A 86 -7.21 -11.44 -4.68
CA HIS A 86 -8.52 -12.04 -4.48
C HIS A 86 -9.65 -11.06 -4.81
N GLY A 87 -10.53 -11.44 -5.72
CA GLY A 87 -11.68 -10.63 -6.13
C GLY A 87 -11.37 -9.57 -7.20
N ILE A 88 -10.09 -9.38 -7.58
CA ILE A 88 -9.72 -8.52 -8.72
C ILE A 88 -9.92 -9.34 -10.00
N ASN A 89 -10.77 -8.85 -10.91
CA ASN A 89 -11.07 -9.50 -12.20
C ASN A 89 -11.56 -10.96 -12.07
N GLY A 90 -12.21 -11.32 -10.95
CA GLY A 90 -12.69 -12.69 -10.70
C GLY A 90 -11.59 -13.70 -10.38
N GLN A 91 -10.33 -13.29 -10.18
CA GLN A 91 -9.26 -14.19 -9.78
C GLN A 91 -9.45 -14.63 -8.32
N LYS A 92 -9.41 -15.96 -8.10
CA LYS A 92 -9.45 -16.58 -6.78
C LYS A 92 -8.02 -16.89 -6.32
N ASP A 93 -7.40 -15.93 -5.63
CA ASP A 93 -6.14 -16.14 -4.91
C ASP A 93 -6.46 -16.54 -3.46
N VAL A 94 -6.74 -17.84 -3.26
CA VAL A 94 -7.13 -18.41 -1.97
C VAL A 94 -6.21 -19.57 -1.64
N LYS A 95 -5.63 -19.55 -0.44
CA LYS A 95 -4.77 -20.63 0.07
C LYS A 95 -5.35 -21.17 1.37
N GLU A 96 -5.49 -22.48 1.45
CA GLU A 96 -5.91 -23.17 2.68
C GLU A 96 -4.70 -23.40 3.58
N VAL A 97 -4.81 -23.02 4.85
CA VAL A 97 -3.73 -23.08 5.85
C VAL A 97 -4.30 -23.52 7.18
N GLU A 98 -3.52 -24.29 7.94
CA GLU A 98 -3.86 -24.63 9.32
C GLU A 98 -3.13 -23.70 10.30
N ILE A 99 -3.84 -23.28 11.34
CA ILE A 99 -3.31 -22.40 12.38
C ILE A 99 -2.44 -23.21 13.33
N GLN A 100 -1.13 -22.99 13.30
CA GLN A 100 -0.19 -23.68 14.18
C GLN A 100 -0.25 -23.15 15.62
N HIS A 101 -0.13 -21.84 15.78
CA HIS A 101 -0.03 -21.21 17.10
C HIS A 101 -0.76 -19.86 17.13
N LEU A 102 -1.44 -19.59 18.24
CA LEU A 102 -2.06 -18.30 18.54
C LEU A 102 -1.42 -17.68 19.77
N PHE A 103 -1.09 -16.41 19.66
CA PHE A 103 -0.41 -15.62 20.69
C PHE A 103 -1.27 -14.43 21.09
N LEU A 104 -1.44 -14.24 22.40
CA LEU A 104 -1.88 -12.96 22.94
C LEU A 104 -0.67 -12.06 23.12
N LEU A 105 -0.68 -10.91 22.44
CA LEU A 105 0.40 -9.93 22.47
C LEU A 105 0.30 -9.10 23.76
N MET A 106 1.22 -9.27 24.71
CA MET A 106 1.27 -8.53 25.99
C MET A 106 2.35 -7.43 25.97
N GLY A 107 2.67 -6.89 24.79
CA GLY A 107 3.74 -5.92 24.59
C GLY A 107 5.10 -6.61 24.49
N ALA A 108 5.80 -6.76 25.63
CA ALA A 108 7.13 -7.37 25.67
C ALA A 108 7.10 -8.91 25.69
N SER A 109 5.98 -9.51 26.11
CA SER A 109 5.83 -10.96 26.22
C SER A 109 4.61 -11.46 25.46
N PHE A 110 4.60 -12.78 25.19
CA PHE A 110 3.51 -13.47 24.51
C PHE A 110 2.99 -14.58 25.40
N LYS A 111 1.68 -14.74 25.39
CA LYS A 111 1.02 -15.88 26.00
C LYS A 111 0.40 -16.72 24.90
N LEU A 112 0.72 -18.02 24.89
CA LEU A 112 0.04 -18.97 24.01
C LEU A 112 -1.43 -19.08 24.45
N VAL A 113 -2.34 -19.04 23.48
CA VAL A 113 -3.79 -19.16 23.74
C VAL A 113 -4.39 -20.15 22.76
N ASP A 114 -5.32 -20.99 23.20
CA ASP A 114 -5.93 -21.99 22.31
C ASP A 114 -7.05 -21.43 21.43
N LYS A 115 -7.74 -20.38 21.92
CA LYS A 115 -8.88 -19.75 21.24
C LYS A 115 -8.88 -18.23 21.39
N ALA A 116 -9.25 -17.52 20.32
CA ALA A 116 -9.36 -16.08 20.30
C ALA A 116 -10.75 -15.63 19.79
N PRO A 117 -11.58 -14.97 20.62
CA PRO A 117 -12.89 -14.49 20.21
C PRO A 117 -12.81 -13.21 19.38
N ALA A 118 -13.91 -12.89 18.70
CA ALA A 118 -14.12 -11.62 18.01
C ALA A 118 -13.79 -10.40 18.89
N GLY A 119 -13.15 -9.40 18.28
CA GLY A 119 -12.65 -8.19 18.94
C GLY A 119 -11.19 -8.28 19.41
N SER A 120 -10.63 -9.49 19.53
CA SER A 120 -9.26 -9.68 20.03
C SER A 120 -8.19 -9.31 19.00
N ILE A 121 -7.10 -8.74 19.48
CA ILE A 121 -5.85 -8.57 18.71
C ILE A 121 -4.91 -9.68 19.12
N ILE A 122 -4.46 -10.46 18.14
CA ILE A 122 -3.69 -11.68 18.33
C ILE A 122 -2.51 -11.75 17.35
N GLY A 123 -1.49 -12.49 17.75
CA GLY A 123 -0.44 -12.97 16.87
C GLY A 123 -0.79 -14.35 16.35
N ILE A 124 -0.65 -14.57 15.05
CA ILE A 124 -0.81 -15.88 14.41
C ILE A 124 0.56 -16.35 13.92
N GLY A 125 0.98 -17.53 14.36
CA GLY A 125 2.20 -18.19 13.89
C GLY A 125 1.94 -19.07 12.67
N GLY A 126 2.96 -19.27 11.84
CA GLY A 126 2.91 -20.20 10.69
C GLY A 126 2.32 -19.62 9.41
N LEU A 127 2.10 -18.30 9.34
CA LEU A 127 1.56 -17.62 8.14
C LEU A 127 2.62 -16.90 7.30
N GLU A 128 3.91 -17.13 7.59
CA GLU A 128 5.02 -16.41 6.95
C GLU A 128 5.05 -16.59 5.43
N ASP A 129 4.92 -17.82 4.93
CA ASP A 129 5.08 -18.12 3.50
C ASP A 129 3.86 -17.74 2.65
N ILE A 130 2.68 -17.70 3.28
CA ILE A 130 1.41 -17.48 2.57
C ILE A 130 1.13 -15.98 2.40
N LEU A 131 1.39 -15.18 3.43
CA LEU A 131 1.06 -13.77 3.45
C LEU A 131 2.21 -12.91 2.91
N LEU A 132 1.85 -11.87 2.18
CA LEU A 132 2.77 -10.84 1.70
C LEU A 132 2.96 -9.77 2.78
N LYS A 133 2.09 -8.76 2.85
CA LYS A 133 2.17 -7.67 3.85
C LYS A 133 0.98 -7.71 4.80
N SER A 134 -0.20 -7.69 4.20
CA SER A 134 -1.49 -7.81 4.85
C SER A 134 -2.32 -8.86 4.12
N GLY A 135 -3.37 -9.33 4.76
CA GLY A 135 -4.26 -10.31 4.16
C GLY A 135 -5.50 -10.52 5.00
N THR A 136 -6.52 -11.09 4.38
CA THR A 136 -7.77 -11.43 5.05
C THR A 136 -7.82 -12.93 5.23
N ILE A 137 -8.23 -13.37 6.41
CA ILE A 137 -8.37 -14.77 6.77
C ILE A 137 -9.85 -15.03 7.04
N SER A 138 -10.37 -16.14 6.53
CA SER A 138 -11.74 -16.55 6.77
C SER A 138 -11.91 -18.07 6.85
N SER A 139 -13.01 -18.52 7.45
CA SER A 139 -13.42 -19.93 7.38
C SER A 139 -14.04 -20.31 6.05
N SER A 140 -14.46 -19.34 5.22
CA SER A 140 -15.07 -19.59 3.91
C SER A 140 -14.21 -19.00 2.79
N PRO A 141 -14.08 -19.68 1.64
CA PRO A 141 -13.29 -19.19 0.51
C PRO A 141 -13.95 -18.00 -0.21
N ASN A 142 -15.23 -17.73 0.03
CA ASN A 142 -15.98 -16.65 -0.60
C ASN A 142 -16.00 -15.37 0.26
N CYS A 143 -14.93 -15.09 1.00
CA CYS A 143 -14.81 -13.92 1.85
C CYS A 143 -14.32 -12.70 1.03
N PRO A 144 -14.95 -11.51 1.16
CA PRO A 144 -14.41 -10.31 0.52
C PRO A 144 -13.08 -9.93 1.16
N ASN A 145 -12.10 -9.54 0.34
CA ASN A 145 -10.82 -9.11 0.86
C ASN A 145 -10.96 -7.74 1.54
N PHE A 146 -10.59 -7.65 2.83
CA PHE A 146 -10.56 -6.40 3.58
C PHE A 146 -9.37 -5.52 3.23
N THR A 147 -8.33 -6.11 2.64
CA THR A 147 -7.19 -5.36 2.11
C THR A 147 -7.67 -4.54 0.92
N LYS A 148 -8.10 -3.30 1.18
CA LYS A 148 -8.13 -2.28 0.14
C LYS A 148 -6.72 -2.16 -0.39
N GLN A 149 -6.55 -2.04 -1.70
CA GLN A 149 -5.27 -1.70 -2.33
C GLN A 149 -4.80 -0.37 -1.73
N GLN A 150 -4.07 -0.45 -0.61
CA GLN A 150 -3.51 0.73 0.04
C GLN A 150 -2.59 1.33 -1.01
N ALA A 151 -2.78 2.61 -1.29
CA ALA A 151 -1.75 3.41 -1.94
C ALA A 151 -0.57 3.46 -0.95
N ILE A 152 0.18 2.38 -0.87
CA ILE A 152 1.49 2.35 -0.23
C ILE A 152 2.23 3.49 -0.93
N SER A 153 2.56 4.55 -0.18
CA SER A 153 3.29 5.67 -0.74
C SER A 153 4.49 5.09 -1.46
N MET A 154 4.64 5.42 -2.76
CA MET A 154 5.82 5.00 -3.50
C MET A 154 7.04 5.49 -2.73
N GLY A 155 7.94 4.57 -2.37
CA GLY A 155 9.14 4.93 -1.64
C GLY A 155 9.91 6.01 -2.41
N LEU A 156 10.30 7.05 -1.69
CA LEU A 156 10.95 8.22 -2.25
C LEU A 156 12.46 8.01 -2.33
N VAL A 157 13.06 7.44 -1.30
CA VAL A 157 14.49 7.16 -1.23
C VAL A 157 14.74 5.74 -1.73
N LYS A 158 15.71 5.58 -2.63
CA LYS A 158 16.11 4.30 -3.21
C LYS A 158 17.59 4.05 -2.99
N VAL A 159 17.91 2.82 -2.64
CA VAL A 159 19.27 2.39 -2.30
C VAL A 159 19.53 1.00 -2.89
N SER A 160 20.73 0.79 -3.44
CA SER A 160 21.20 -0.55 -3.82
C SER A 160 21.85 -1.24 -2.62
N ILE A 161 21.53 -2.50 -2.41
CA ILE A 161 22.08 -3.34 -1.34
C ILE A 161 22.72 -4.56 -1.97
N GLU A 162 24.01 -4.77 -1.69
CA GLU A 162 24.78 -5.87 -2.25
C GLU A 162 25.56 -6.56 -1.14
N PRO A 163 25.66 -7.90 -1.11
CA PRO A 163 26.48 -8.58 -0.11
C PRO A 163 27.96 -8.37 -0.44
N GLU A 164 28.82 -8.41 0.59
CA GLU A 164 30.27 -8.38 0.39
C GLU A 164 30.77 -9.65 -0.32
N ASN A 165 30.07 -10.78 -0.10
CA ASN A 165 30.38 -12.07 -0.67
C ASN A 165 29.26 -12.56 -1.59
N GLY A 166 29.59 -12.99 -2.80
CA GLY A 166 28.61 -13.45 -3.79
C GLY A 166 27.84 -14.71 -3.39
N ALA A 167 28.39 -15.52 -2.48
CA ALA A 167 27.70 -16.72 -1.97
C ALA A 167 26.45 -16.38 -1.13
N ASP A 168 26.39 -15.18 -0.54
CA ASP A 168 25.36 -14.80 0.43
C ASP A 168 24.15 -14.09 -0.23
N MET A 169 24.11 -14.04 -1.57
CA MET A 169 23.06 -13.36 -2.34
C MET A 169 21.66 -13.90 -2.06
N ASP A 170 21.50 -15.23 -1.98
CA ASP A 170 20.20 -15.86 -1.76
C ASP A 170 19.68 -15.62 -0.33
N GLU A 171 20.58 -15.65 0.66
CA GLU A 171 20.23 -15.36 2.05
C GLU A 171 19.85 -13.88 2.24
N LEU A 172 20.58 -12.96 1.62
CA LEU A 172 20.24 -11.53 1.63
C LEU A 172 18.86 -11.28 0.99
N LYS A 173 18.55 -11.97 -0.11
CA LYS A 173 17.24 -11.89 -0.75
C LYS A 173 16.12 -12.36 0.19
N ILE A 174 16.32 -13.44 0.92
CA ILE A 174 15.36 -13.92 1.93
C ILE A 174 15.17 -12.88 3.04
N ALA A 175 16.25 -12.28 3.53
CA ALA A 175 16.19 -11.23 4.54
C ALA A 175 15.43 -9.98 4.06
N LEU A 176 15.71 -9.50 2.84
CA LEU A 176 14.99 -8.39 2.21
C LEU A 176 13.51 -8.69 2.02
N MET A 177 13.18 -9.93 1.64
CA MET A 177 11.79 -10.37 1.57
C MET A 177 11.12 -10.30 2.94
N LYS A 178 11.77 -10.76 4.02
CA LYS A 178 11.24 -10.67 5.39
C LYS A 178 11.04 -9.21 5.83
N LEU A 179 12.00 -8.32 5.55
CA LEU A 179 11.86 -6.88 5.84
C LEU A 179 10.63 -6.29 5.13
N ASN A 180 10.44 -6.61 3.85
CA ASN A 180 9.30 -6.14 3.07
C ASN A 180 7.94 -6.67 3.60
N LYS A 181 7.92 -7.82 4.29
CA LYS A 181 6.71 -8.30 4.97
C LYS A 181 6.47 -7.59 6.30
N ALA A 182 7.55 -7.28 7.02
CA ALA A 182 7.48 -6.61 8.33
C ALA A 182 7.05 -5.15 8.24
N ASP A 183 7.55 -4.42 7.25
CA ASP A 183 7.23 -3.01 7.05
C ASP A 183 6.34 -2.79 5.80
N PRO A 184 5.11 -2.25 5.95
CA PRO A 184 4.24 -1.99 4.82
C PRO A 184 4.80 -0.94 3.84
N SER A 185 5.62 -0.01 4.32
CA SER A 185 6.13 1.16 3.61
C SER A 185 7.40 0.87 2.80
N VAL A 186 8.09 -0.23 3.12
CA VAL A 186 9.27 -0.69 2.38
C VAL A 186 8.84 -1.35 1.08
N GLN A 187 9.59 -1.15 0.00
CA GLN A 187 9.44 -1.91 -1.23
C GLN A 187 10.79 -2.49 -1.64
N PHE A 188 10.80 -3.78 -1.93
CA PHE A 188 11.96 -4.50 -2.44
C PHE A 188 11.65 -5.02 -3.84
N TYR A 189 12.55 -4.76 -4.78
CA TYR A 189 12.51 -5.31 -6.13
C TYR A 189 13.92 -5.43 -6.69
N VAL A 190 14.07 -6.30 -7.68
CA VAL A 190 15.33 -6.47 -8.42
C VAL A 190 15.27 -5.59 -9.65
N ASN A 191 16.30 -4.78 -9.86
CA ASN A 191 16.43 -3.94 -11.05
C ASN A 191 16.75 -4.80 -12.29
N ASN A 192 16.60 -4.25 -13.48
CA ASN A 192 16.96 -4.93 -14.73
C ASN A 192 18.46 -5.29 -14.80
N ARG A 193 19.30 -4.61 -14.01
CA ARG A 193 20.74 -4.90 -13.86
C ARG A 193 21.04 -6.05 -12.90
N GLY A 194 20.04 -6.61 -12.24
CA GLY A 194 20.21 -7.65 -11.21
C GLY A 194 20.51 -7.11 -9.81
N GLU A 195 20.62 -5.79 -9.65
CA GLU A 195 20.84 -5.12 -8.37
C GLU A 195 19.60 -5.20 -7.48
N TYR A 196 19.79 -5.37 -6.17
CA TYR A 196 18.72 -5.36 -5.18
C TYR A 196 18.44 -3.93 -4.71
N ILE A 197 17.26 -3.42 -5.07
CA ILE A 197 16.87 -2.05 -4.72
C ILE A 197 15.89 -2.09 -3.55
N LEU A 198 16.26 -1.40 -2.48
CA LEU A 198 15.40 -1.09 -1.35
C LEU A 198 14.84 0.32 -1.53
N SER A 199 13.52 0.45 -1.44
CA SER A 199 12.83 1.74 -1.50
C SER A 199 12.08 2.02 -0.21
N THR A 200 12.28 3.21 0.34
CA THR A 200 11.74 3.64 1.63
C THR A 200 11.15 5.04 1.52
N CYS A 201 10.30 5.43 2.47
CA CYS A 201 9.64 6.75 2.44
C CYS A 201 10.58 7.94 2.74
N GLY A 202 11.75 7.72 3.33
CA GLY A 202 12.67 8.81 3.73
C GLY A 202 13.98 8.29 4.31
N GLU A 203 14.91 9.21 4.60
CA GLU A 203 16.27 8.88 5.06
C GLU A 203 16.30 8.23 6.44
N ILE A 204 15.54 8.76 7.40
CA ILE A 204 15.45 8.19 8.75
C ILE A 204 14.86 6.77 8.69
N HIS A 205 13.85 6.59 7.82
CA HIS A 205 13.23 5.29 7.60
C HIS A 205 14.25 4.31 6.98
N LEU A 206 15.04 4.75 6.00
CA LEU A 206 16.14 3.95 5.45
C LEU A 206 17.14 3.51 6.53
N GLN A 207 17.62 4.43 7.36
CA GLN A 207 18.58 4.10 8.43
C GLN A 207 18.02 3.05 9.39
N ARG A 208 16.73 3.16 9.73
CA ARG A 208 16.06 2.16 10.58
C ARG A 208 15.95 0.81 9.87
N CYS A 209 15.53 0.77 8.61
CA CYS A 209 15.45 -0.48 7.84
C CYS A 209 16.80 -1.19 7.71
N LEU A 210 17.89 -0.44 7.49
CA LEU A 210 19.24 -1.00 7.41
C LEU A 210 19.69 -1.58 8.76
N LYS A 211 19.33 -0.91 9.86
CA LYS A 211 19.57 -1.41 11.21
C LYS A 211 18.76 -2.69 11.49
N ASP A 212 17.47 -2.68 11.18
CA ASP A 212 16.60 -3.85 11.38
C ASP A 212 17.05 -5.04 10.50
N MET A 213 17.52 -4.78 9.27
CA MET A 213 18.16 -5.81 8.44
C MET A 213 19.35 -6.46 9.13
N LYS A 214 20.23 -5.67 9.74
CA LYS A 214 21.44 -6.16 10.40
C LYS A 214 21.16 -6.86 11.73
N ASP A 215 20.21 -6.33 12.51
CA ASP A 215 19.94 -6.80 13.88
C ASP A 215 18.93 -7.97 13.88
N ASP A 216 17.93 -7.94 12.99
CA ASP A 216 16.75 -8.82 13.08
C ASP A 216 16.63 -9.85 11.92
N PHE A 217 16.95 -9.47 10.67
CA PHE A 217 16.63 -10.31 9.50
C PHE A 217 17.81 -11.08 8.93
N CYS A 218 19.01 -10.48 8.89
CA CYS A 218 20.21 -11.13 8.38
C CYS A 218 20.89 -11.96 9.48
N PRO A 219 21.41 -13.15 9.14
CA PRO A 219 22.38 -13.84 9.98
C PRO A 219 23.58 -12.93 10.29
N PRO A 220 24.16 -12.97 11.50
CA PRO A 220 25.26 -12.10 11.91
C PRO A 220 26.55 -12.30 11.10
N THR A 221 26.63 -13.36 10.31
CA THR A 221 27.74 -13.68 9.40
C THR A 221 27.71 -12.86 8.11
N ILE A 222 26.53 -12.40 7.68
CA ILE A 222 26.38 -11.71 6.40
C ILE A 222 26.65 -10.23 6.58
N LYS A 223 27.56 -9.73 5.75
CA LYS A 223 27.83 -8.31 5.61
C LYS A 223 27.36 -7.85 4.24
N PHE A 224 26.73 -6.68 4.21
CA PHE A 224 26.26 -6.06 2.98
C PHE A 224 26.73 -4.62 2.90
N THR A 225 27.04 -4.21 1.68
CA THR A 225 27.36 -2.83 1.32
C THR A 225 26.09 -2.15 0.82
N VAL A 226 26.01 -0.85 1.10
CA VAL A 226 24.85 -0.01 0.81
C VAL A 226 25.32 1.16 -0.03
N SER A 227 24.65 1.41 -1.15
CA SER A 227 24.96 2.56 -2.00
C SER A 227 24.47 3.87 -1.37
N ASP A 228 24.91 4.99 -1.93
CA ASP A 228 24.34 6.29 -1.56
C ASP A 228 22.84 6.36 -1.89
N PRO A 229 22.03 7.03 -1.05
CA PRO A 229 20.61 7.16 -1.27
C PRO A 229 20.30 8.10 -2.43
N ILE A 230 19.48 7.62 -3.37
CA ILE A 230 19.06 8.36 -4.57
C ILE A 230 17.56 8.61 -4.52
N ILE A 231 17.15 9.82 -4.90
CA ILE A 231 15.75 10.21 -5.05
C ILE A 231 15.43 10.27 -6.55
N PRO A 232 14.37 9.60 -7.04
CA PRO A 232 13.98 9.67 -8.44
C PRO A 232 13.36 11.03 -8.74
N TYR A 233 13.93 11.76 -9.71
CA TYR A 233 13.32 12.97 -10.25
C TYR A 233 12.07 12.63 -11.07
N ARG A 234 11.09 13.54 -11.07
CA ARG A 234 9.93 13.48 -11.95
C ARG A 234 9.95 14.65 -12.90
N GLU A 235 9.75 14.36 -14.17
CA GLU A 235 9.64 15.37 -15.22
C GLU A 235 8.16 15.60 -15.54
N THR A 236 7.83 16.83 -15.92
CA THR A 236 6.50 17.20 -16.39
C THR A 236 6.61 18.10 -17.62
N ILE A 237 5.65 18.00 -18.53
CA ILE A 237 5.59 18.85 -19.72
C ILE A 237 4.70 20.05 -19.39
N LEU A 238 5.26 21.25 -19.43
CA LEU A 238 4.50 22.49 -19.24
C LEU A 238 3.85 22.90 -20.57
N ASN A 239 2.52 23.05 -20.57
CA ASN A 239 1.82 23.69 -21.70
C ASN A 239 2.26 25.15 -21.82
N ARG A 240 2.44 25.63 -23.07
CA ARG A 240 2.94 26.98 -23.39
C ARG A 240 2.15 28.10 -22.69
N GLN A 241 0.84 27.90 -22.47
CA GLN A 241 -0.01 28.88 -21.81
C GLN A 241 0.20 28.98 -20.28
N LEU A 242 0.69 27.92 -19.63
CA LEU A 242 0.97 27.93 -18.18
C LEU A 242 2.32 28.57 -17.84
N LYS A 243 3.24 28.67 -18.81
CA LYS A 243 4.52 29.39 -18.66
C LYS A 243 4.30 30.87 -18.30
N ASN A 244 3.29 31.51 -18.88
CA ASN A 244 3.04 32.94 -18.65
C ASN A 244 2.45 33.23 -17.25
N ARG A 245 1.85 32.24 -16.57
CA ARG A 245 1.31 32.39 -15.20
C ARG A 245 2.39 32.20 -14.13
N ILE A 246 3.28 31.23 -14.28
CA ILE A 246 4.31 30.95 -13.28
C ILE A 246 5.35 32.07 -13.23
N VAL A 247 5.71 32.65 -14.37
CA VAL A 247 6.66 33.78 -14.45
C VAL A 247 6.11 35.06 -13.81
N LYS A 248 4.78 35.25 -13.81
CA LYS A 248 4.14 36.40 -13.14
C LYS A 248 4.04 36.20 -11.61
N GLY A 249 3.80 34.97 -11.15
CA GLY A 249 3.73 34.66 -9.72
C GLY A 249 5.08 34.76 -9.01
N SER A 250 6.20 34.47 -9.69
CA SER A 250 7.54 34.59 -9.10
C SER A 250 8.11 36.02 -9.10
N LYS A 251 7.45 36.98 -9.76
CA LYS A 251 7.89 38.39 -9.81
C LYS A 251 7.23 39.30 -8.76
N GLN A 252 6.19 38.84 -8.07
CA GLN A 252 5.46 39.68 -7.11
C GLN A 252 6.00 39.62 -5.66
N ASP A 253 6.94 38.72 -5.36
CA ASP A 253 7.44 38.53 -3.98
C ASP A 253 8.79 39.23 -3.69
N TYR A 254 9.39 39.91 -4.66
CA TYR A 254 10.63 40.67 -4.48
C TYR A 254 10.66 41.90 -5.39
N GLU A 255 10.00 42.98 -4.98
CA GLU A 255 10.37 44.38 -5.26
C GLU A 255 9.32 45.29 -4.63
N GLU A 256 9.60 45.74 -3.40
CA GLU A 256 9.03 46.97 -2.86
C GLU A 256 10.08 48.07 -3.00
N GLN A 257 9.62 49.27 -3.37
CA GLN A 257 10.32 50.57 -3.44
C GLN A 257 10.98 50.91 -4.80
N ASP A 258 10.27 51.60 -5.69
CA ASP A 258 10.32 53.08 -5.76
C ASP A 258 9.53 53.66 -6.97
N SER A 259 8.67 54.64 -6.65
CA SER A 259 8.23 55.81 -7.43
C SER A 259 7.79 55.75 -8.93
N ASP A 260 6.63 56.39 -9.15
CA ASP A 260 6.27 57.30 -10.26
C ASP A 260 5.50 56.80 -11.50
N SER A 261 4.17 56.91 -11.37
CA SER A 261 3.25 57.67 -12.27
C SER A 261 3.50 57.61 -13.79
N SER A 262 3.27 56.44 -14.40
CA SER A 262 2.97 56.37 -15.85
C SER A 262 2.20 55.11 -16.30
N SER A 263 1.64 54.31 -15.39
CA SER A 263 1.13 52.96 -15.69
C SER A 263 -0.37 52.81 -15.97
N GLU A 264 -1.21 53.83 -15.77
CA GLU A 264 -2.67 53.66 -15.86
C GLU A 264 -3.25 53.67 -17.30
N GLU A 265 -2.59 54.33 -18.26
CA GLU A 265 -3.09 54.37 -19.65
C GLU A 265 -2.67 53.15 -20.49
N GLU A 266 -1.54 52.51 -20.15
CA GLU A 266 -1.10 51.29 -20.83
C GLU A 266 -1.86 50.04 -20.37
N GLU A 267 -2.28 49.98 -19.11
CA GLU A 267 -3.06 48.85 -18.58
C GLU A 267 -4.46 48.82 -19.21
N LYS A 268 -5.13 49.97 -19.36
CA LYS A 268 -6.46 50.04 -20.01
C LYS A 268 -6.43 49.61 -21.48
N LYS A 269 -5.40 50.00 -22.24
CA LYS A 269 -5.25 49.57 -23.65
C LYS A 269 -4.95 48.08 -23.79
N LYS A 270 -4.18 47.52 -22.85
CA LYS A 270 -3.90 46.07 -22.82
C LYS A 270 -5.15 45.27 -22.45
N GLU A 271 -5.93 45.74 -21.49
CA GLU A 271 -7.21 45.11 -21.10
C GLU A 271 -8.23 45.15 -22.25
N GLU A 272 -8.39 46.28 -22.93
CA GLU A 272 -9.29 46.42 -24.09
C GLU A 272 -8.93 45.48 -25.25
N MET A 273 -7.62 45.31 -25.55
CA MET A 273 -7.19 44.35 -26.59
C MET A 273 -7.49 42.90 -26.18
N THR A 274 -7.26 42.50 -24.93
CA THR A 274 -7.59 41.14 -24.48
C THR A 274 -9.08 40.84 -24.50
N VAL A 275 -9.94 41.83 -24.24
CA VAL A 275 -11.40 41.64 -24.31
C VAL A 275 -11.86 41.48 -25.76
N GLN A 276 -11.25 42.20 -26.71
CA GLN A 276 -11.54 42.04 -28.14
C GLN A 276 -11.13 40.65 -28.65
N GLU A 277 -9.94 40.16 -28.27
CA GLU A 277 -9.47 38.82 -28.64
C GLU A 277 -10.36 37.70 -28.07
N LEU A 278 -10.88 37.86 -26.85
CA LEU A 278 -11.82 36.91 -26.24
C LEU A 278 -13.18 36.88 -26.94
N LEU A 279 -13.68 38.05 -27.37
CA LEU A 279 -14.91 38.18 -28.14
C LEU A 279 -14.78 37.58 -29.55
N GLU A 280 -13.61 37.65 -30.17
CA GLU A 280 -13.34 36.98 -31.45
C GLU A 280 -13.32 35.45 -31.29
N HIS A 281 -12.68 34.96 -30.22
CA HIS A 281 -12.64 33.52 -29.93
C HIS A 281 -14.01 32.95 -29.54
N GLU A 282 -14.87 33.70 -28.86
CA GLU A 282 -16.26 33.29 -28.61
C GLU A 282 -17.07 33.15 -29.92
N LYS A 283 -16.90 34.08 -30.87
CA LYS A 283 -17.54 34.00 -32.18
C LYS A 283 -17.08 32.79 -32.99
N GLU A 284 -15.80 32.44 -32.92
CA GLU A 284 -15.25 31.24 -33.58
C GLU A 284 -15.84 29.94 -32.97
N LEU A 285 -16.02 29.90 -31.64
CA LEU A 285 -16.65 28.77 -30.97
C LEU A 285 -18.13 28.62 -31.31
N GLU A 286 -18.86 29.74 -31.46
CA GLU A 286 -20.24 29.73 -31.91
C GLU A 286 -20.35 29.17 -33.35
N GLN A 287 -19.47 29.61 -34.26
CA GLN A 287 -19.43 29.09 -35.63
C GLN A 287 -19.12 27.58 -35.69
N MET A 288 -18.16 27.10 -34.88
CA MET A 288 -17.87 25.67 -34.80
C MET A 288 -19.04 24.87 -34.23
N ASN A 289 -19.76 25.41 -33.24
CA ASN A 289 -20.93 24.74 -32.69
C ASN A 289 -22.08 24.67 -33.70
N GLU A 290 -22.30 25.73 -34.48
CA GLU A 290 -23.30 25.74 -35.56
C GLU A 290 -22.97 24.68 -36.63
N GLN A 291 -21.70 24.57 -37.04
CA GLN A 291 -21.23 23.53 -37.96
C GLN A 291 -21.44 22.11 -37.40
N LEU A 292 -21.15 21.91 -36.12
CA LEU A 292 -21.38 20.63 -35.44
C LEU A 292 -22.86 20.27 -35.34
N THR A 293 -23.76 21.23 -35.14
CA THR A 293 -25.21 20.98 -35.20
C THR A 293 -25.65 20.61 -36.60
N TYR A 294 -25.13 21.28 -37.63
CA TYR A 294 -25.44 20.97 -39.03
C TYR A 294 -24.99 19.54 -39.41
N GLU A 295 -23.77 19.14 -39.05
CA GLU A 295 -23.28 17.77 -39.28
C GLU A 295 -24.13 16.72 -38.54
N LYS A 296 -24.53 17.01 -37.29
CA LYS A 296 -25.41 16.12 -36.51
C LYS A 296 -26.80 15.98 -37.13
N GLU A 297 -27.32 17.03 -37.77
CA GLU A 297 -28.60 16.96 -38.49
C GLU A 297 -28.47 16.19 -39.81
N LEU A 298 -27.35 16.34 -40.53
CA LEU A 298 -27.06 15.57 -41.74
C LEU A 298 -26.98 14.07 -41.43
N LEU A 299 -26.25 13.70 -40.37
CA LEU A 299 -26.11 12.33 -39.89
C LEU A 299 -27.44 11.73 -39.39
N LYS A 300 -28.39 12.55 -38.94
CA LYS A 300 -29.74 12.10 -38.59
C LYS A 300 -30.60 11.81 -39.82
N LYS A 301 -30.43 12.58 -40.90
CA LYS A 301 -31.13 12.35 -42.17
C LYS A 301 -30.61 11.12 -42.90
N GLU A 302 -29.32 10.81 -42.80
CA GLU A 302 -28.74 9.58 -43.38
C GLU A 302 -29.14 8.29 -42.65
N LYS A 303 -29.69 8.40 -41.43
CA LYS A 303 -30.13 7.26 -40.60
C LYS A 303 -31.64 6.97 -40.68
N GLN A 304 -32.41 7.72 -41.47
CA GLN A 304 -33.81 7.45 -41.82
C GLN A 304 -33.92 6.89 -43.23
#